data_AF-A0A7C3TCB8-F1
#
_entry.id   AF-A0A7C3TCB8-F1
#
_cell.length_a   1.000
_cell.length_b   1.000
_cell.length_c   1.000
_cell.angle_alpha   90.00
_cell.angle_beta   90.00
_cell.angle_gamma   90.00
#
_symmetry.space_group_name_H-M   'P 1'
#
loop_
_entity.id
_entity.type
_entity.pdbx_description
1 polymer ?
#
loop_
_entity_poly.entity_id
_entity_poly.type
_entity_poly.pdbx_seq_one_letter_code
_entity_poly.pdbx_strand_id
1 'polypeptide(L)'
;MRKQIACLASILALSLMLRPAAQGQFTPIAQPDAWYISNTTLLPTPATFPALSVTDGSFTVNLSAAADYDRVVPGDWSTWNSPPWVETPTPHVLYTGVTTLTMTFSNPVSIFGFEAEPDPFNIYNMSAVFYLGPNPVGTITLPVNGNAGARLFAARGTFFDSVVFSSEQDFAIARLRYGMDPGGPAAIPEAGTLASFGSMAGLGLLWLRRRFLA
;
A
#
# COMPACT_ATOMS: atom_id res chain seq x y z
N MET A 1 47.78 23.66 -47.67
CA MET A 1 47.63 24.59 -46.53
C MET A 1 46.24 25.23 -46.59
N ARG A 2 45.42 25.06 -45.52
CA ARG A 2 44.33 25.94 -44.98
C ARG A 2 43.16 26.31 -45.94
N LYS A 3 41.86 26.31 -45.63
CA LYS A 3 40.95 26.17 -44.44
C LYS A 3 39.52 26.08 -45.07
N GLN A 4 38.64 25.11 -44.73
CA GLN A 4 37.49 25.24 -43.79
C GLN A 4 36.43 26.32 -44.19
N ILE A 5 35.08 26.19 -44.19
CA ILE A 5 34.04 25.44 -43.43
C ILE A 5 32.63 25.71 -44.04
N ALA A 6 31.63 24.86 -43.68
CA ALA A 6 30.16 25.07 -43.58
C ALA A 6 29.31 24.45 -44.72
N CYS A 7 28.18 23.76 -44.49
CA CYS A 7 27.27 23.79 -43.35
C CYS A 7 26.56 22.42 -43.24
N LEU A 8 26.81 21.68 -42.15
CA LEU A 8 26.07 20.47 -41.79
C LEU A 8 24.83 20.89 -41.01
N ALA A 9 23.65 20.74 -41.61
CA ALA A 9 22.38 20.88 -40.92
C ALA A 9 22.11 19.61 -40.10
N SER A 10 22.60 19.58 -38.87
CA SER A 10 22.25 18.55 -37.89
C SER A 10 20.90 18.86 -37.26
N ILE A 11 19.84 18.24 -37.78
CA ILE A 11 18.54 18.18 -37.10
C ILE A 11 18.64 17.10 -36.02
N LEU A 12 19.00 17.49 -34.80
CA LEU A 12 18.86 16.63 -33.63
C LEU A 12 17.41 16.76 -33.15
N ALA A 13 16.53 15.88 -33.67
CA ALA A 13 15.19 15.72 -33.13
C ALA A 13 15.31 15.19 -31.69
N LEU A 14 15.05 16.06 -30.72
CA LEU A 14 14.93 15.70 -29.31
C LEU A 14 13.63 14.89 -29.15
N SER A 15 13.71 13.59 -29.41
CA SER A 15 12.65 12.63 -29.13
C SER A 15 12.54 12.48 -27.61
N LEU A 16 11.70 13.32 -27.01
CA LEU A 16 11.20 13.15 -25.66
C LEU A 16 10.45 11.80 -25.63
N MET A 17 11.14 10.75 -25.20
CA MET A 17 10.50 9.46 -24.98
C MET A 17 9.50 9.64 -23.84
N LEU A 18 8.22 9.78 -24.17
CA LEU A 18 7.15 9.41 -23.24
C LEU A 18 7.31 7.91 -23.01
N ARG A 19 8.11 7.56 -22.00
CA ARG A 19 8.05 6.23 -21.41
C ARG A 19 6.67 6.16 -20.73
N PRO A 20 5.78 5.23 -21.10
CA PRO A 20 4.65 4.95 -20.24
C PRO A 20 5.24 4.60 -18.87
N ALA A 21 4.82 5.30 -17.82
CA ALA A 21 5.11 4.87 -16.47
C ALA A 21 4.63 3.42 -16.38
N ALA A 22 5.52 2.49 -16.06
CA ALA A 22 5.11 1.13 -15.75
C ALA A 22 4.16 1.24 -14.56
N GLN A 23 2.85 1.12 -14.82
CA GLN A 23 1.85 1.01 -13.77
C GLN A 23 2.20 -0.27 -13.02
N GLY A 24 2.45 -0.15 -11.71
CA GLY A 24 2.77 -1.32 -10.89
C GLY A 24 1.61 -2.31 -10.95
N GLN A 25 1.81 -3.49 -11.52
CA GLN A 25 0.75 -4.48 -11.59
C GLN A 25 0.36 -4.95 -10.18
N PHE A 26 -0.94 -4.99 -9.87
CA PHE A 26 -1.43 -5.62 -8.65
C PHE A 26 -0.99 -7.07 -8.57
N THR A 27 -0.22 -7.40 -7.54
CA THR A 27 0.37 -8.73 -7.35
C THR A 27 0.09 -9.20 -5.92
N PRO A 28 -0.79 -10.20 -5.73
CA PRO A 28 -1.00 -10.84 -4.44
C PRO A 28 0.30 -11.46 -3.89
N ILE A 29 0.44 -11.43 -2.57
CA ILE A 29 1.52 -12.05 -1.82
C ILE A 29 0.90 -13.19 -1.01
N ALA A 30 1.30 -14.43 -1.31
CA ALA A 30 0.62 -15.61 -0.77
C ALA A 30 1.00 -15.96 0.68
N GLN A 31 2.20 -15.54 1.11
CA GLN A 31 2.80 -15.90 2.41
C GLN A 31 3.68 -14.75 2.89
N PRO A 32 3.84 -14.57 4.22
CA PRO A 32 4.72 -13.55 4.77
C PRO A 32 6.18 -14.00 4.68
N ASP A 33 6.70 -14.08 3.45
CA ASP A 33 8.07 -14.49 3.18
C ASP A 33 9.10 -13.43 3.62
N ALA A 34 10.38 -13.77 3.51
CA ALA A 34 11.46 -12.87 3.89
C ALA A 34 11.46 -11.55 3.08
N TRP A 35 10.99 -11.56 1.84
CA TRP A 35 10.89 -10.35 1.03
C TRP A 35 9.80 -9.44 1.57
N TYR A 36 8.60 -9.97 1.84
CA TYR A 36 7.49 -9.23 2.41
C TYR A 36 7.86 -8.64 3.77
N ILE A 37 8.46 -9.44 4.65
CA ILE A 37 8.85 -9.00 6.00
C ILE A 37 9.92 -7.89 5.95
N SER A 38 10.89 -7.98 5.04
CA SER A 38 11.98 -7.00 4.94
C SER A 38 11.59 -5.69 4.22
N ASN A 39 10.54 -5.71 3.40
CA ASN A 39 10.04 -4.54 2.66
C ASN A 39 8.79 -3.93 3.28
N THR A 40 8.36 -4.42 4.44
CA THR A 40 7.22 -3.86 5.17
C THR A 40 7.54 -3.57 6.62
N THR A 41 6.87 -2.55 7.14
CA THR A 41 6.83 -2.22 8.55
C THR A 41 5.56 -2.83 9.15
N LEU A 42 5.73 -3.55 10.26
CA LEU A 42 4.62 -4.06 11.07
C LEU A 42 4.05 -2.92 11.92
N LEU A 43 2.73 -2.72 11.87
CA LEU A 43 2.03 -1.84 12.78
C LEU A 43 1.89 -2.47 14.17
N PRO A 44 2.07 -1.69 15.25
CA PRO A 44 1.93 -2.19 16.60
C PRO A 44 0.47 -2.48 16.93
N THR A 45 0.23 -3.37 17.90
CA THR A 45 -1.10 -3.51 18.51
C THR A 45 -1.49 -2.19 19.19
N PRO A 46 -2.72 -1.68 18.99
CA PRO A 46 -3.19 -0.50 19.70
C PRO A 46 -3.07 -0.64 21.22
N ALA A 47 -2.68 0.44 21.90
CA ALA A 47 -2.53 0.43 23.36
C ALA A 47 -3.87 0.60 24.12
N THR A 48 -4.91 1.05 23.42
CA THR A 48 -6.21 1.38 24.00
C THR A 48 -7.33 0.83 23.12
N PHE A 49 -8.35 0.26 23.77
CA PHE A 49 -9.53 -0.31 23.12
C PHE A 49 -10.82 0.33 23.66
N PRO A 50 -11.88 0.44 22.85
CA PRO A 50 -11.94 0.02 21.44
C PRO A 50 -11.12 0.95 20.53
N ALA A 51 -10.46 0.38 19.53
CA ALA A 51 -9.56 1.09 18.63
C ALA A 51 -10.23 1.37 17.28
N LEU A 52 -10.32 2.64 16.88
CA LEU A 52 -10.75 3.05 15.54
C LEU A 52 -9.58 3.20 14.56
N SER A 53 -8.35 3.05 15.04
CA SER A 53 -7.17 3.11 14.20
C SER A 53 -6.00 2.33 14.78
N VAL A 54 -5.08 1.96 13.91
CA VAL A 54 -3.80 1.32 14.23
C VAL A 54 -2.70 2.19 13.64
N THR A 55 -1.73 2.61 14.46
CA THR A 55 -0.68 3.54 14.02
C THR A 55 0.65 3.31 14.74
N ASP A 56 1.74 3.57 14.03
CA ASP A 56 3.11 3.67 14.58
C ASP A 56 3.61 5.14 14.64
N GLY A 57 2.72 6.10 14.42
CA GLY A 57 3.03 7.54 14.34
C GLY A 57 3.49 8.02 12.95
N SER A 58 3.95 7.13 12.06
CA SER A 58 4.33 7.46 10.67
C SER A 58 3.24 7.10 9.68
N PHE A 59 2.51 6.02 9.95
CA PHE A 59 1.39 5.55 9.14
C PHE A 59 0.20 5.21 10.05
N THR A 60 -1.01 5.43 9.55
CA THR A 60 -2.25 5.09 10.26
C THR A 60 -3.19 4.33 9.34
N VAL A 61 -3.74 3.24 9.86
CA VAL A 61 -4.91 2.56 9.29
C VAL A 61 -6.12 2.93 10.14
N ASN A 62 -7.07 3.65 9.56
CA ASN A 62 -8.37 3.91 10.18
C ASN A 62 -9.34 2.79 9.85
N LEU A 63 -10.11 2.34 10.84
CA LEU A 63 -11.05 1.24 10.75
C LEU A 63 -12.48 1.80 10.69
N SER A 64 -13.32 1.27 9.80
CA SER A 64 -14.74 1.68 9.72
C SER A 64 -15.60 1.18 10.88
N ALA A 65 -15.11 0.20 11.63
CA ALA A 65 -15.71 -0.31 12.85
C ALA A 65 -14.62 -0.38 13.92
N ALA A 66 -14.97 -0.08 15.16
CA ALA A 66 -14.00 -0.11 16.23
C ALA A 66 -13.60 -1.56 16.52
N ALA A 67 -12.30 -1.83 16.51
CA ALA A 67 -11.78 -3.11 16.99
C ALA A 67 -11.90 -3.10 18.51
N ASP A 68 -12.72 -4.00 19.03
CA ASP A 68 -12.88 -4.17 20.45
C ASP A 68 -11.94 -5.26 20.95
N TYR A 69 -11.30 -4.99 22.09
CA TYR A 69 -10.44 -5.90 22.84
C TYR A 69 -9.27 -6.52 22.06
N ASP A 70 -8.07 -6.42 22.61
CA ASP A 70 -6.90 -7.17 22.13
C ASP A 70 -7.04 -8.65 22.48
N ARG A 71 -7.42 -9.50 21.53
CA ARG A 71 -7.52 -10.95 21.77
C ARG A 71 -6.18 -11.60 21.46
N VAL A 72 -5.68 -12.42 22.38
CA VAL A 72 -4.43 -13.16 22.16
C VAL A 72 -4.73 -14.58 21.72
N VAL A 73 -3.94 -15.10 20.78
CA VAL A 73 -3.96 -16.52 20.39
C VAL A 73 -2.81 -17.30 21.05
N PRO A 74 -3.05 -18.53 21.54
CA PRO A 74 -4.36 -19.05 21.91
C PRO A 74 -4.82 -18.37 23.20
N GLY A 75 -6.12 -18.16 23.33
CA GLY A 75 -6.67 -17.50 24.50
C GLY A 75 -8.10 -17.03 24.22
N ASP A 76 -8.27 -15.70 24.17
CA ASP A 76 -9.56 -15.09 23.82
C ASP A 76 -9.96 -15.37 22.37
N TRP A 77 -8.97 -15.59 21.50
CA TRP A 77 -9.17 -16.16 20.17
C TRP A 77 -8.57 -17.56 20.13
N SER A 78 -9.39 -18.55 19.75
CA SER A 78 -9.11 -19.96 20.06
C SER A 78 -7.94 -20.54 19.27
N THR A 79 -7.85 -20.21 17.98
CA THR A 79 -6.90 -20.81 17.06
C THR A 79 -6.29 -19.78 16.14
N TRP A 80 -5.18 -20.12 15.51
CA TRP A 80 -4.64 -19.41 14.36
C TRP A 80 -3.84 -20.40 13.52
N ASN A 81 -3.42 -19.99 12.34
CA ASN A 81 -2.55 -20.82 11.53
C ASN A 81 -1.10 -20.77 12.04
N SER A 82 -0.20 -21.51 11.41
CA SER A 82 1.23 -21.42 11.65
C SER A 82 1.98 -20.98 10.40
N PRO A 83 3.24 -20.52 10.54
CA PRO A 83 4.16 -20.44 9.40
C PRO A 83 4.13 -21.72 8.55
N PRO A 84 4.21 -21.61 7.20
CA PRO A 84 4.51 -20.40 6.44
C PRO A 84 3.28 -19.56 6.03
N TRP A 85 2.07 -19.89 6.50
CA TRP A 85 0.84 -19.22 6.04
C TRP A 85 0.58 -17.88 6.73
N VAL A 86 1.16 -17.72 7.92
CA VAL A 86 1.12 -16.56 8.81
C VAL A 86 2.50 -16.36 9.44
N GLU A 87 2.76 -15.20 10.01
CA GLU A 87 4.05 -14.85 10.63
C GLU A 87 4.28 -15.58 11.96
N THR A 88 3.22 -15.74 12.75
CA THR A 88 3.27 -16.35 14.08
C THR A 88 1.95 -17.08 14.37
N PRO A 89 1.98 -18.22 15.08
CA PRO A 89 0.76 -18.90 15.51
C PRO A 89 0.08 -18.25 16.72
N THR A 90 0.70 -17.25 17.34
CA THR A 90 0.21 -16.61 18.57
C THR A 90 0.13 -15.08 18.45
N PRO A 91 -0.57 -14.52 17.44
CA PRO A 91 -0.68 -13.07 17.33
C PRO A 91 -1.67 -12.49 18.34
N HIS A 92 -1.51 -11.19 18.55
CA HIS A 92 -2.58 -10.31 19.01
C HIS A 92 -3.51 -10.03 17.81
N VAL A 93 -4.82 -10.18 18.01
CA VAL A 93 -5.82 -10.02 16.95
C VAL A 93 -6.81 -8.91 17.29
N LEU A 94 -7.23 -8.19 16.25
CA LEU A 94 -8.23 -7.14 16.29
C LEU A 94 -9.56 -7.73 15.83
N TYR A 95 -10.55 -7.70 16.72
CA TYR A 95 -11.89 -8.21 16.44
C TYR A 95 -12.89 -7.05 16.42
N THR A 96 -13.71 -6.98 15.38
CA THR A 96 -14.68 -5.87 15.19
C THR A 96 -16.14 -6.32 15.23
N GLY A 97 -16.40 -7.64 15.17
CA GLY A 97 -17.76 -8.19 15.10
C GLY A 97 -18.54 -7.83 13.84
N VAL A 98 -17.89 -7.29 12.81
CA VAL A 98 -18.52 -6.98 11.51
C VAL A 98 -18.09 -7.98 10.44
N THR A 99 -18.94 -8.15 9.43
CA THR A 99 -18.68 -8.99 8.26
C THR A 99 -18.01 -8.21 7.12
N THR A 100 -17.90 -6.89 7.25
CA THR A 100 -17.19 -6.02 6.30
C THR A 100 -16.47 -4.91 7.05
N LEU A 101 -15.17 -4.80 6.83
CA LEU A 101 -14.29 -3.81 7.44
C LEU A 101 -13.59 -3.02 6.34
N THR A 102 -13.78 -1.70 6.35
CA THR A 102 -12.98 -0.79 5.52
C THR A 102 -11.80 -0.29 6.33
N MET A 103 -10.61 -0.46 5.77
CA MET A 103 -9.34 0.05 6.28
C MET A 103 -8.89 1.19 5.37
N THR A 104 -8.77 2.40 5.91
CA THR A 104 -8.35 3.60 5.15
C THR A 104 -7.00 4.11 5.64
N PHE A 105 -6.10 4.40 4.70
CA PHE A 105 -4.71 4.72 5.01
C PHE A 105 -4.48 6.22 5.11
N SER A 106 -3.59 6.64 6.01
CA SER A 106 -3.21 8.06 6.14
C SER A 106 -2.48 8.59 4.90
N ASN A 107 -1.76 7.72 4.18
CA ASN A 107 -1.08 8.02 2.93
C ASN A 107 -1.15 6.79 2.01
N PRO A 108 -1.12 6.94 0.67
CA PRO A 108 -1.06 5.79 -0.22
C PRO A 108 0.24 4.98 -0.05
N VAL A 109 0.12 3.66 -0.08
CA VAL A 109 1.24 2.69 0.02
C VAL A 109 1.19 1.71 -1.14
N SER A 110 2.32 1.13 -1.55
CA SER A 110 2.35 0.18 -2.65
C SER A 110 2.58 -1.27 -2.20
N ILE A 111 2.69 -1.50 -0.88
CA ILE A 111 2.57 -2.81 -0.23
C ILE A 111 1.66 -2.63 0.99
N PHE A 112 0.63 -3.47 1.10
CA PHE A 112 -0.17 -3.57 2.32
C PHE A 112 -0.61 -5.01 2.53
N GLY A 113 -0.69 -5.44 3.78
CA GLY A 113 -1.32 -6.70 4.11
C GLY A 113 -1.61 -6.91 5.58
N PHE A 114 -2.38 -7.94 5.85
CA PHE A 114 -2.82 -8.36 7.18
C PHE A 114 -3.19 -9.85 7.12
N GLU A 115 -3.23 -10.50 8.26
CA GLU A 115 -3.70 -11.88 8.39
C GLU A 115 -5.15 -11.88 8.88
N ALA A 116 -5.95 -12.86 8.49
CA ALA A 116 -7.34 -12.96 8.93
C ALA A 116 -7.81 -14.40 9.12
N GLU A 117 -8.72 -14.60 10.07
CA GLU A 117 -9.45 -15.84 10.34
C GLU A 117 -10.91 -15.52 10.69
N PRO A 118 -11.90 -16.28 10.15
CA PRO A 118 -13.30 -16.13 10.55
C PRO A 118 -13.53 -16.69 11.96
N ASP A 119 -14.51 -16.16 12.70
CA ASP A 119 -14.82 -16.63 14.06
C ASP A 119 -15.36 -18.08 14.09
N PRO A 120 -16.32 -18.48 13.21
CA PRO A 120 -16.87 -19.83 13.29
C PRO A 120 -15.92 -20.88 12.69
N PHE A 121 -15.86 -22.07 13.31
CA PHE A 121 -15.03 -23.20 12.88
C PHE A 121 -15.56 -23.91 11.63
N ASN A 122 -15.48 -23.21 10.50
CA ASN A 122 -15.79 -23.72 9.17
C ASN A 122 -14.95 -22.97 8.12
N ILE A 123 -15.06 -23.37 6.86
CA ILE A 123 -14.39 -22.70 5.74
C ILE A 123 -15.31 -21.62 5.18
N TYR A 124 -14.80 -20.39 5.12
CA TYR A 124 -15.49 -19.25 4.52
C TYR A 124 -14.61 -18.60 3.46
N ASN A 125 -15.24 -18.12 2.38
CA ASN A 125 -14.55 -17.26 1.43
C ASN A 125 -14.43 -15.87 2.04
N MET A 126 -13.21 -15.35 2.13
CA MET A 126 -12.93 -13.99 2.59
C MET A 126 -12.27 -13.23 1.45
N SER A 127 -12.62 -11.96 1.30
CA SER A 127 -12.22 -11.13 0.16
C SER A 127 -11.66 -9.80 0.60
N ALA A 128 -10.46 -9.46 0.14
CA ALA A 128 -9.82 -8.15 0.29
C ALA A 128 -9.78 -7.44 -1.06
N VAL A 129 -10.51 -6.33 -1.19
CA VAL A 129 -10.47 -5.47 -2.38
C VAL A 129 -9.66 -4.24 -2.06
N PHE A 130 -8.59 -4.01 -2.82
CA PHE A 130 -7.67 -2.88 -2.67
C PHE A 130 -8.09 -1.75 -3.59
N TYR A 131 -8.05 -0.51 -3.10
CA TYR A 131 -8.52 0.67 -3.82
C TYR A 131 -7.47 1.78 -3.86
N LEU A 132 -7.58 2.62 -4.89
CA LEU A 132 -6.98 3.94 -4.97
C LEU A 132 -8.09 4.94 -5.29
N GLY A 133 -8.49 5.70 -4.28
CA GLY A 133 -9.70 6.50 -4.28
C GLY A 133 -10.94 5.62 -4.55
N PRO A 134 -11.81 5.99 -5.50
CA PRO A 134 -12.99 5.18 -5.81
C PRO A 134 -12.71 3.95 -6.69
N ASN A 135 -11.47 3.77 -7.17
CA ASN A 135 -11.16 2.77 -8.19
C ASN A 135 -10.57 1.50 -7.56
N PRO A 136 -11.15 0.30 -7.79
CA PRO A 136 -10.55 -0.96 -7.36
C PRO A 136 -9.29 -1.24 -8.18
N VAL A 137 -8.20 -1.55 -7.49
CA VAL A 137 -6.88 -1.88 -8.07
C VAL A 137 -6.70 -3.39 -8.19
N GLY A 138 -7.26 -4.15 -7.26
CA GLY A 138 -7.22 -5.61 -7.31
C GLY A 138 -7.93 -6.26 -6.14
N THR A 139 -8.15 -7.57 -6.25
CA THR A 139 -8.89 -8.36 -5.27
C THR A 139 -8.12 -9.63 -4.95
N ILE A 140 -8.13 -10.01 -3.66
CA ILE A 140 -7.69 -11.31 -3.18
C ILE A 140 -8.91 -11.99 -2.56
N THR A 141 -9.24 -13.19 -3.02
CA THR A 141 -10.29 -14.02 -2.42
C THR A 141 -9.73 -15.38 -2.10
N LEU A 142 -9.82 -15.80 -0.83
CA LEU A 142 -9.28 -17.07 -0.36
C LEU A 142 -10.31 -17.81 0.50
N PRO A 143 -10.37 -19.15 0.42
CA PRO A 143 -11.05 -19.96 1.41
C PRO A 143 -10.20 -20.03 2.68
N VAL A 144 -10.77 -19.62 3.82
CA VAL A 144 -10.10 -19.58 5.12
C VAL A 144 -10.89 -20.45 6.10
N ASN A 145 -10.20 -21.38 6.76
CA ASN A 145 -10.80 -22.22 7.81
C ASN A 145 -10.73 -21.48 9.15
N GLY A 146 -11.85 -21.32 9.84
CA GLY A 146 -11.89 -20.71 11.18
C GLY A 146 -11.25 -21.55 12.29
N ASN A 147 -10.86 -22.79 11.98
CA ASN A 147 -10.09 -23.64 12.89
C ASN A 147 -8.65 -23.75 12.42
N ALA A 148 -7.78 -22.91 12.99
CA ALA A 148 -6.34 -22.83 12.72
C ALA A 148 -5.99 -22.63 11.23
N GLY A 149 -6.82 -21.87 10.52
CA GLY A 149 -6.75 -21.72 9.07
C GLY A 149 -6.48 -20.31 8.59
N ALA A 150 -6.20 -19.37 9.49
CA ALA A 150 -5.82 -17.99 9.16
C ALA A 150 -4.87 -17.87 7.96
N ARG A 151 -5.06 -16.85 7.12
CA ARG A 151 -4.25 -16.61 5.90
C ARG A 151 -3.82 -15.17 5.78
N LEU A 152 -2.70 -14.94 5.11
CA LEU A 152 -2.25 -13.62 4.67
C LEU A 152 -3.12 -13.09 3.52
N PHE A 153 -3.61 -11.87 3.67
CA PHE A 153 -4.20 -11.03 2.63
C PHE A 153 -3.26 -9.84 2.41
N ALA A 154 -2.34 -9.99 1.45
CA ALA A 154 -1.35 -8.96 1.14
C ALA A 154 -1.16 -8.80 -0.36
N ALA A 155 -0.88 -7.57 -0.79
CA ALA A 155 -0.58 -7.26 -2.18
C ALA A 155 0.53 -6.22 -2.31
N ARG A 156 1.17 -6.21 -3.47
CA ARG A 156 2.08 -5.16 -3.92
C ARG A 156 1.71 -4.66 -5.32
N GLY A 157 2.24 -3.51 -5.72
CA GLY A 157 2.12 -3.02 -7.10
C GLY A 157 1.85 -1.52 -7.17
N THR A 158 0.75 -1.12 -7.80
CA THR A 158 0.27 0.27 -7.79
C THR A 158 -0.06 0.70 -6.36
N PHE A 159 -0.11 2.01 -6.11
CA PHE A 159 -0.54 2.55 -4.83
C PHE A 159 -1.97 2.14 -4.46
N PHE A 160 -2.18 1.94 -3.17
CA PHE A 160 -3.46 1.72 -2.51
C PHE A 160 -3.63 2.76 -1.41
N ASP A 161 -4.83 3.28 -1.21
CA ASP A 161 -5.18 4.15 -0.07
C ASP A 161 -6.23 3.52 0.85
N SER A 162 -6.83 2.41 0.44
CA SER A 162 -7.80 1.70 1.26
C SER A 162 -7.97 0.24 0.84
N VAL A 163 -8.48 -0.55 1.77
CA VAL A 163 -8.89 -1.95 1.57
C VAL A 163 -10.26 -2.16 2.16
N VAL A 164 -11.15 -2.78 1.39
CA VAL A 164 -12.43 -3.30 1.91
C VAL A 164 -12.27 -4.80 2.06
N PHE A 165 -12.33 -5.28 3.30
CA PHE A 165 -12.24 -6.69 3.64
C PHE A 165 -13.61 -7.22 4.06
N SER A 166 -14.04 -8.36 3.51
CA SER A 166 -15.35 -8.92 3.82
C SER A 166 -15.36 -10.45 3.86
N SER A 167 -16.33 -10.98 4.61
CA SER A 167 -16.68 -12.40 4.67
C SER A 167 -18.18 -12.56 4.93
N GLU A 168 -18.70 -13.77 4.83
CA GLU A 168 -20.08 -14.09 5.23
C GLU A 168 -20.26 -14.11 6.76
N GLN A 169 -19.16 -14.22 7.51
CA GLN A 169 -19.12 -14.22 8.96
C GLN A 169 -18.22 -13.08 9.47
N ASP A 170 -18.31 -12.80 10.76
CA ASP A 170 -17.34 -11.95 11.43
C ASP A 170 -15.97 -12.66 11.49
N PHE A 171 -14.94 -11.85 11.74
CA PHE A 171 -13.56 -12.27 11.66
C PHE A 171 -12.68 -11.44 12.58
N ALA A 172 -11.50 -11.97 12.86
CA ALA A 172 -10.40 -11.23 13.43
C ALA A 172 -9.31 -10.99 12.38
N ILE A 173 -8.61 -9.86 12.51
CA ILE A 173 -7.43 -9.54 11.71
C ILE A 173 -6.20 -9.36 12.60
N ALA A 174 -5.02 -9.61 12.05
CA ALA A 174 -3.75 -9.47 12.77
C ALA A 174 -2.63 -9.01 11.84
N ARG A 175 -1.47 -8.67 12.43
CA ARG A 175 -0.21 -8.48 11.70
C ARG A 175 -0.29 -7.47 10.54
N LEU A 176 -0.97 -6.35 10.77
CA LEU A 176 -1.08 -5.30 9.75
C LEU A 176 0.31 -4.78 9.39
N ARG A 177 0.62 -4.76 8.11
CA ARG A 177 1.91 -4.37 7.55
C ARG A 177 1.73 -3.45 6.36
N TYR A 178 2.60 -2.47 6.24
CA TYR A 178 2.61 -1.53 5.13
C TYR A 178 4.03 -1.31 4.63
N GLY A 179 4.19 -0.87 3.38
CA GLY A 179 5.49 -0.59 2.81
C GLY A 179 5.42 0.07 1.45
N MET A 180 6.59 0.43 0.94
CA MET A 180 6.78 0.86 -0.43
C MET A 180 7.51 -0.25 -1.19
N ASP A 181 7.02 -0.57 -2.37
CA ASP A 181 7.60 -1.58 -3.24
C ASP A 181 8.83 -0.97 -3.90
N PRO A 182 10.05 -1.50 -3.67
CA PRO A 182 11.25 -0.98 -4.31
C PRO A 182 11.19 -1.03 -5.85
N GLY A 183 10.37 -1.92 -6.41
CA GLY A 183 10.10 -2.00 -7.85
C GLY A 183 8.81 -1.30 -8.29
N GLY A 184 8.11 -0.65 -7.37
CA GLY A 184 6.82 0.00 -7.60
C GLY A 184 6.92 1.35 -8.32
N PRO A 185 5.77 1.96 -8.67
CA PRO A 185 5.75 3.31 -9.21
C PRO A 185 6.39 4.29 -8.22
N ALA A 186 7.24 5.19 -8.71
CA ALA A 186 7.87 6.20 -7.87
C ALA A 186 6.79 7.01 -7.12
N ALA A 187 7.02 7.28 -5.83
CA ALA A 187 6.17 8.15 -5.03
C ALA A 187 5.92 9.46 -5.80
N ILE A 188 4.65 9.78 -6.04
CA ILE A 188 4.28 11.01 -6.73
C ILE A 188 4.76 12.17 -5.85
N PRO A 189 5.67 13.05 -6.33
CA PRO A 189 6.12 14.19 -5.54
C PRO A 189 4.92 15.09 -5.25
N GLU A 190 4.72 15.44 -3.98
CA GLU A 190 3.64 16.32 -3.56
C GLU A 190 3.67 17.62 -4.39
N ALA A 191 2.49 18.14 -4.76
CA ALA A 191 2.32 19.25 -5.70
C ALA A 191 3.15 20.51 -5.38
N GLY A 192 3.55 20.70 -4.11
CA GLY A 192 4.47 21.78 -3.71
C GLY A 192 5.89 21.66 -4.29
N THR A 193 6.34 20.44 -4.60
CA THR A 193 7.66 20.19 -5.20
C THR A 193 7.67 20.51 -6.69
N LEU A 194 6.54 20.37 -7.40
CA LEU A 194 6.44 20.74 -8.81
C LEU A 194 6.37 22.27 -9.01
N ALA A 195 5.79 23.00 -8.05
CA ALA A 195 5.70 24.45 -8.10
C ALA A 195 7.07 25.15 -7.99
N SER A 196 8.02 24.58 -7.24
CA SER A 196 9.36 25.15 -7.03
C SER A 196 10.31 24.96 -8.21
N PHE A 197 10.08 23.97 -9.08
CA PHE A 197 10.80 23.87 -10.36
C PHE A 197 10.23 24.80 -11.44
N GLY A 198 8.93 25.12 -11.39
CA GLY A 198 8.29 26.06 -12.31
C GLY A 198 8.75 27.52 -12.14
N SER A 199 9.11 27.91 -10.91
CA SER A 199 9.53 29.30 -10.61
C SER A 199 10.91 29.69 -11.14
N MET A 200 11.79 28.72 -11.46
CA MET A 200 13.14 29.02 -11.98
C MET A 200 13.17 29.31 -13.49
N ALA A 201 12.16 28.85 -14.25
CA ALA A 201 12.05 29.15 -15.67
C ALA A 201 11.44 30.55 -15.95
N GLY A 202 10.62 31.07 -15.02
CA GLY A 202 9.93 32.36 -15.17
C GLY A 202 10.84 33.59 -15.02
N LEU A 203 11.90 33.50 -14.20
CA LEU A 203 12.80 34.63 -13.93
C LEU A 203 13.93 34.80 -14.97
N GLY A 204 14.29 33.74 -15.71
CA GLY A 204 15.30 33.82 -16.78
C GLY A 204 14.83 34.57 -18.03
N LEU A 205 13.53 34.51 -18.35
CA LEU A 205 12.96 35.17 -19.53
C LEU A 205 12.76 36.69 -19.35
N LEU A 206 12.71 37.18 -18.11
CA LEU A 206 12.61 38.61 -17.80
C LEU A 206 13.95 39.35 -17.93
N TRP A 207 15.09 38.65 -17.86
CA TRP A 207 16.41 39.28 -18.00
C TRP A 207 16.86 39.44 -19.46
N LEU A 208 16.36 38.61 -20.39
CA LEU A 208 16.69 38.70 -21.82
C LEU A 208 15.92 39.78 -22.60
N ARG A 209 14.85 40.37 -22.05
CA ARG A 209 14.10 41.46 -22.72
C ARG A 209 14.72 42.85 -22.59
N ARG A 210 15.74 43.05 -21.74
CA ARG A 210 16.36 44.37 -21.50
C ARG A 210 17.64 44.66 -22.30
N ARG A 211 18.08 43.77 -23.20
CA ARG A 211 19.33 43.95 -23.98
C ARG A 211 19.15 44.20 -25.49
N PHE A 212 17.93 44.40 -25.98
CA PHE A 212 17.66 44.69 -27.41
C PHE A 212 17.04 46.07 -27.67
N LEU A 213 17.14 47.00 -26.72
CA LEU A 213 16.82 48.41 -26.93
C LEU A 213 17.93 49.28 -26.33
N ALA A 214 19.06 49.37 -27.04
CA ALA A 214 20.05 50.43 -26.94
C ALA A 214 20.81 50.50 -28.27
#